data_AF-A0A3M0GN61-F1
#
_entry.id   AF-A0A3M0GN61-F1
#
_cell.length_a   1.000
_cell.length_b   1.000
_cell.length_c   1.000
_cell.angle_alpha   90.00
_cell.angle_beta   90.00
_cell.angle_gamma   90.00
#
_symmetry.space_group_name_H-M   'P 1'
#
loop_
_entity.id
_entity.type
_entity.pdbx_description
1 polymer ?
#
loop_
_entity_poly.entity_id
_entity_poly.type
_entity_poly.pdbx_seq_one_letter_code
_entity_poly.pdbx_strand_id
1 'polypeptide(L)'
;MSTHEEQKNRRVQVRWWHILLIVFFVVLFLFLAYWQWTRFRSGSGTFQNLGYAFQWPLFAVFVVYAYRTTLRYENERLAAESEAREMDSLQNRGHASENVGTTAGAEYGSSVGSKVGGSAGGDPTKKTAIDEDFLPRRPQLNVEEFNALNRPRRRRGSPAEGCNEVPKK
;
A
#
# COMPACT_ATOMS: atom_id res chain seq x y z
N MET A 1 -47.33 17.02 12.24
CA MET A 1 -46.92 18.21 11.47
C MET A 1 -45.44 18.44 11.76
N SER A 2 -44.58 18.25 10.75
CA SER A 2 -43.18 18.70 10.64
C SER A 2 -42.16 18.37 11.76
N THR A 3 -41.49 17.22 11.65
CA THR A 3 -40.10 17.06 12.14
C THR A 3 -39.28 16.26 11.11
N HIS A 4 -39.22 16.74 9.86
CA HIS A 4 -38.38 16.17 8.79
C HIS A 4 -37.07 16.95 8.57
N GLU A 5 -36.72 17.89 9.44
CA GLU A 5 -35.60 18.82 9.23
C GLU A 5 -34.22 18.32 9.71
N GLU A 6 -34.11 17.14 10.34
CA GLU A 6 -32.89 16.78 11.09
C GLU A 6 -31.91 15.81 10.37
N GLN A 7 -32.12 15.47 9.09
CA GLN A 7 -31.34 14.43 8.39
C GLN A 7 -30.56 14.93 7.16
N LYS A 8 -30.08 16.18 7.15
CA LYS A 8 -29.41 16.76 5.96
C LYS A 8 -27.92 17.09 6.10
N ASN A 9 -27.19 16.50 7.06
CA ASN A 9 -25.78 16.90 7.21
C ASN A 9 -24.81 15.87 7.80
N ARG A 10 -24.91 14.59 7.44
CA ARG A 10 -23.79 13.66 7.67
C ARG A 10 -22.78 13.77 6.53
N ARG A 11 -22.10 14.92 6.43
CA ARG A 11 -20.90 15.02 5.59
C ARG A 11 -19.85 14.10 6.18
N VAL A 12 -19.22 13.30 5.31
CA VAL A 12 -18.11 12.41 5.69
C VAL A 12 -17.11 13.18 6.54
N GLN A 13 -17.03 12.82 7.82
CA GLN A 13 -16.18 13.52 8.78
C GLN A 13 -14.75 13.12 8.50
N VAL A 14 -14.11 13.89 7.63
CA VAL A 14 -12.67 13.87 7.47
C VAL A 14 -12.08 14.16 8.85
N ARG A 15 -11.51 13.13 9.49
CA ARG A 15 -10.98 13.26 10.85
C ARG A 15 -9.93 14.37 10.80
N TRP A 16 -10.16 15.44 11.55
CA TRP A 16 -9.30 16.64 11.58
C TRP A 16 -7.81 16.30 11.71
N TRP A 17 -7.49 15.22 12.43
CA TRP A 17 -6.15 14.66 12.53
C TRP A 17 -5.46 14.36 11.18
N HIS A 18 -6.18 13.82 10.19
CA HIS A 18 -5.60 13.49 8.89
C HIS A 18 -5.21 14.75 8.12
N ILE A 19 -6.08 15.77 8.18
CA ILE A 19 -5.82 17.07 7.58
C ILE A 19 -4.57 17.70 8.22
N LEU A 20 -4.47 17.67 9.56
CA LEU A 20 -3.29 18.15 10.27
C LEU A 20 -2.02 17.38 9.89
N LEU A 21 -2.09 16.05 9.80
CA LEU A 21 -0.96 15.21 9.41
C LEU A 21 -0.49 15.54 7.99
N ILE A 22 -1.40 15.72 7.04
CA ILE A 22 -1.04 16.06 5.65
C ILE A 22 -0.42 17.43 5.55
N VAL A 23 -1.01 18.43 6.21
CA VAL A 23 -0.43 19.79 6.26
C VAL A 23 0.98 19.75 6.84
N PHE A 24 1.19 18.98 7.92
CA PHE A 24 2.51 18.78 8.50
C PHE A 24 3.52 18.19 7.50
N PHE A 25 3.17 17.12 6.79
CA PHE A 25 4.05 16.51 5.79
C PHE A 25 4.34 17.44 4.60
N VAL A 26 3.34 18.22 4.15
CA VAL A 26 3.54 19.22 3.09
C VAL A 26 4.54 20.28 3.54
N VAL A 27 4.37 20.83 4.73
CA VAL A 27 5.30 21.83 5.28
C VAL A 27 6.70 21.23 5.43
N LEU A 28 6.81 19.99 5.91
CA LEU A 28 8.09 19.28 6.03
C LEU A 28 8.80 19.14 4.68
N PHE A 29 8.10 18.72 3.62
CA PHE A 29 8.70 18.58 2.29
C PHE A 29 9.10 19.94 1.69
N LEU A 30 8.30 20.99 1.88
CA LEU A 30 8.66 22.34 1.43
C LEU A 30 9.87 22.90 2.20
N PHE A 31 9.97 22.60 3.50
CA PHE A 31 11.13 22.96 4.31
C PHE A 31 12.39 22.24 3.82
N LEU A 32 12.32 20.94 3.53
CA LEU A 32 13.41 20.17 2.95
C LEU A 32 13.82 20.72 1.57
N ALA A 33 12.84 21.05 0.73
CA ALA A 33 13.06 21.67 -0.59
C ALA A 33 13.81 23.00 -0.46
N TYR A 34 13.37 23.86 0.46
CA TYR A 34 14.02 25.14 0.75
C TYR A 34 15.45 24.96 1.23
N TRP A 35 15.69 23.98 2.10
CA TRP A 35 17.03 23.66 2.58
C TRP A 35 17.93 23.18 1.42
N GLN A 36 17.41 22.31 0.55
CA GLN A 36 18.14 21.85 -0.64
C GLN A 36 18.45 23.01 -1.60
N TRP A 37 17.50 23.93 -1.79
CA TRP A 37 17.71 25.15 -2.56
C TRP A 37 18.82 26.03 -1.96
N THR A 38 18.85 26.21 -0.64
CA THR A 38 19.95 26.95 0.02
C THR A 38 21.30 26.25 -0.13
N ARG A 39 21.33 24.91 -0.13
CA ARG A 39 22.56 24.14 -0.40
C ARG A 39 23.01 24.24 -1.85
N PHE A 40 22.09 24.24 -2.81
CA PHE A 40 22.41 24.48 -4.21
C PHE A 40 23.01 25.87 -4.46
N ARG A 41 22.53 26.90 -3.75
CA ARG A 41 23.07 28.27 -3.85
C ARG A 41 24.43 28.47 -3.18
N SER A 42 24.86 27.53 -2.34
CA SER A 42 26.22 27.54 -1.78
C SER A 42 27.20 27.17 -2.89
N GLY A 43 28.40 27.76 -2.94
CA GLY A 43 29.36 27.62 -4.07
C GLY A 43 29.82 26.19 -4.44
N SER A 44 29.30 25.15 -3.78
CA SER A 44 29.49 23.72 -4.07
C SER A 44 28.22 23.01 -4.60
N GLY A 45 27.20 23.75 -5.04
CA GLY A 45 25.94 23.21 -5.52
C GLY A 45 26.05 22.45 -6.86
N THR A 46 25.48 21.24 -6.92
CA THR A 46 25.36 20.44 -8.15
C THR A 46 23.93 20.46 -8.69
N PHE A 47 23.74 20.20 -10.00
CA PHE A 47 22.39 20.07 -10.61
C PHE A 47 21.53 18.96 -9.98
N GLN A 48 22.13 17.98 -9.32
CA GLN A 48 21.40 16.96 -8.56
C GLN A 48 20.66 17.56 -7.36
N ASN A 49 21.27 18.50 -6.63
CA ASN A 49 20.61 19.20 -5.51
C ASN A 49 19.39 20.01 -5.98
N LEU A 50 19.46 20.57 -7.19
CA LEU A 50 18.34 21.27 -7.82
C LEU A 50 17.19 20.29 -8.12
N GLY A 51 17.53 19.12 -8.70
CA GLY A 51 16.57 18.03 -8.91
C GLY A 51 15.84 17.67 -7.62
N TYR A 52 16.57 17.49 -6.52
CA TYR A 52 15.96 17.20 -5.22
C TYR A 52 15.11 18.36 -4.68
N ALA A 53 15.55 19.60 -4.85
CA ALA A 53 14.77 20.77 -4.45
C ALA A 53 13.42 20.85 -5.18
N PHE A 54 13.31 20.35 -6.42
CA PHE A 54 12.03 20.26 -7.16
C PHE A 54 11.28 18.95 -6.94
N GLN A 55 11.98 17.86 -6.66
CA GLN A 55 11.39 16.55 -6.39
C GLN A 55 10.56 16.57 -5.09
N TRP A 56 11.04 17.23 -4.04
CA TRP A 56 10.32 17.32 -2.76
C TRP A 56 8.95 18.01 -2.86
N PRO A 57 8.80 19.18 -3.52
CA PRO A 57 7.49 19.80 -3.77
C PRO A 57 6.56 18.93 -4.62
N LEU A 58 7.08 18.24 -5.64
CA LEU A 58 6.27 17.33 -6.46
C LEU A 58 5.67 16.20 -5.61
N PHE A 59 6.46 15.62 -4.70
CA PHE A 59 5.94 14.64 -3.75
C PHE A 59 4.94 15.23 -2.77
N ALA A 60 5.13 16.45 -2.28
CA ALA A 60 4.15 17.11 -1.41
C ALA A 60 2.79 17.26 -2.11
N VAL A 61 2.77 17.73 -3.36
CA VAL A 61 1.54 17.85 -4.16
C VAL A 61 0.93 16.48 -4.43
N PHE A 62 1.77 15.48 -4.75
CA PHE A 62 1.32 14.11 -4.97
C PHE A 62 0.62 13.52 -3.75
N VAL A 63 1.16 13.71 -2.53
CA VAL A 63 0.53 13.23 -1.28
C VAL A 63 -0.82 13.90 -1.06
N VAL A 64 -0.94 15.21 -1.30
CA VAL A 64 -2.22 15.93 -1.20
C VAL A 64 -3.23 15.42 -2.23
N TYR A 65 -2.78 15.16 -3.46
CA TYR A 65 -3.63 14.62 -4.53
C TYR A 65 -4.11 13.20 -4.22
N ALA A 66 -3.22 12.32 -3.76
CA ALA A 66 -3.55 10.96 -3.36
C ALA A 66 -4.60 11.00 -2.25
N TYR A 67 -4.40 11.84 -1.23
CA TYR A 67 -5.40 12.01 -0.17
C TYR A 67 -6.74 12.53 -0.67
N ARG A 68 -6.75 13.58 -1.52
CA ARG A 68 -8.01 14.09 -2.12
C ARG A 68 -8.72 13.00 -2.92
N THR A 69 -7.97 12.23 -3.69
CA THR A 69 -8.52 11.12 -4.49
C THR A 69 -9.12 10.04 -3.58
N THR A 70 -8.40 9.63 -2.54
CA THR A 70 -8.90 8.65 -1.56
C THR A 70 -10.16 9.17 -0.87
N LEU A 71 -10.20 10.43 -0.46
CA LEU A 71 -11.40 11.04 0.13
C LEU A 71 -12.58 11.05 -0.84
N ARG A 72 -12.34 11.37 -2.12
CA ARG A 72 -13.40 11.35 -3.14
C ARG A 72 -13.96 9.95 -3.33
N TYR A 73 -13.08 8.95 -3.42
CA TYR A 73 -13.48 7.56 -3.56
C TYR A 73 -14.25 7.05 -2.32
N GLU A 74 -13.80 7.40 -1.11
CA GLU A 74 -14.52 7.07 0.12
C GLU A 74 -15.90 7.74 0.18
N ASN A 75 -16.01 9.00 -0.26
CA ASN A 75 -17.29 9.71 -0.30
C ASN A 75 -18.27 9.11 -1.33
N GLU A 76 -17.80 8.79 -2.54
CA GLU A 76 -18.63 8.20 -3.60
C GLU A 76 -19.12 6.79 -3.21
N ARG A 77 -18.28 6.01 -2.53
CA ARG A 77 -18.67 4.69 -2.03
C ARG A 77 -19.67 4.77 -0.87
N LEU A 78 -19.50 5.73 0.05
CA LEU A 78 -20.46 5.95 1.14
C LEU A 78 -21.83 6.43 0.62
N ALA A 79 -21.85 7.25 -0.43
CA ALA A 79 -23.08 7.67 -1.08
C ALA A 79 -23.85 6.46 -1.67
N ALA A 80 -23.15 5.60 -2.42
CA ALA A 80 -23.75 4.38 -2.99
C ALA A 80 -24.24 3.39 -1.92
N GLU A 81 -23.47 3.19 -0.82
CA GLU A 81 -23.89 2.34 0.30
C GLU A 81 -25.10 2.93 1.06
N SER A 82 -25.21 4.25 1.16
CA SER A 82 -26.38 4.92 1.76
C SER A 82 -27.64 4.79 0.91
N GLU A 83 -27.52 4.99 -0.40
CA GLU A 83 -28.64 4.83 -1.35
C GLU A 83 -29.12 3.37 -1.42
N ALA A 84 -28.20 2.41 -1.42
CA ALA A 84 -28.55 0.98 -1.40
C ALA A 84 -29.30 0.59 -0.11
N ARG A 85 -28.91 1.12 1.05
CA ARG A 85 -29.65 0.93 2.31
C ARG A 85 -31.03 1.56 2.31
N GLU A 86 -31.18 2.73 1.70
CA GLU A 86 -32.50 3.36 1.55
C GLU A 86 -33.42 2.52 0.66
N MET A 87 -32.92 2.05 -0.49
CA MET A 87 -33.67 1.16 -1.39
C MET A 87 -34.13 -0.13 -0.68
N ASP A 88 -33.23 -0.79 0.06
CA ASP A 88 -33.54 -2.00 0.83
C ASP A 88 -34.60 -1.73 1.92
N SER A 89 -34.51 -0.57 2.60
CA SER A 89 -35.50 -0.16 3.60
C SER A 89 -36.89 0.09 2.99
N LEU A 90 -36.96 0.69 1.80
CA LEU A 90 -38.22 0.94 1.08
C LEU A 90 -38.82 -0.36 0.54
N GLN A 91 -37.99 -1.25 0.01
CA GLN A 91 -38.37 -2.60 -0.44
C GLN A 91 -38.95 -3.41 0.72
N ASN A 92 -38.26 -3.44 1.87
CA ASN A 92 -38.73 -4.13 3.07
C ASN A 92 -40.02 -3.51 3.62
N ARG A 93 -40.18 -2.18 3.55
CA ARG A 93 -41.43 -1.49 3.94
C ARG A 93 -42.59 -1.79 2.99
N GLY A 94 -42.30 -1.96 1.69
CA GLY A 94 -43.27 -2.41 0.69
C GLY A 94 -43.72 -3.86 0.90
N HIS A 95 -42.77 -4.77 1.13
CA HIS A 95 -43.06 -6.19 1.39
C HIS A 95 -43.76 -6.45 2.73
N ALA A 96 -43.52 -5.62 3.76
CA ALA A 96 -44.27 -5.67 5.01
C ALA A 96 -45.76 -5.31 4.82
N SER A 97 -46.08 -4.48 3.81
CA SER A 97 -47.46 -4.15 3.45
C SER A 97 -48.11 -5.21 2.55
N GLU A 98 -47.33 -6.02 1.82
CA GLU A 98 -47.82 -7.03 0.88
C GLU A 98 -48.10 -8.40 1.51
N ASN A 99 -47.62 -8.66 2.73
CA ASN A 99 -47.85 -9.92 3.47
C ASN A 99 -49.13 -9.95 4.34
N VAL A 100 -50.03 -8.96 4.22
CA VAL A 100 -51.33 -8.97 4.95
C VAL A 100 -52.48 -9.54 4.10
N GLY A 101 -52.18 -10.24 3.00
CA GLY A 101 -53.24 -10.85 2.19
C GLY A 101 -52.77 -11.93 1.25
N THR A 102 -52.42 -13.12 1.74
CA THR A 102 -52.60 -14.39 1.00
C THR A 102 -52.60 -15.56 1.99
N THR A 103 -53.81 -15.92 2.45
CA THR A 103 -54.12 -17.23 3.00
C THR A 103 -54.86 -18.02 1.92
N ALA A 104 -54.26 -19.11 1.43
CA ALA A 104 -54.92 -20.41 1.14
C ALA A 104 -54.17 -21.24 0.09
N GLY A 105 -53.73 -22.43 0.51
CA GLY A 105 -53.82 -23.66 -0.28
C GLY A 105 -52.74 -23.94 -1.33
N ALA A 106 -51.83 -24.87 -1.02
CA ALA A 106 -51.68 -26.13 -1.77
C ALA A 106 -50.46 -26.91 -1.25
N GLU A 107 -50.76 -28.09 -0.76
CA GLU A 107 -49.87 -29.18 -0.38
C GLU A 107 -49.44 -29.95 -1.65
N TYR A 108 -48.14 -30.18 -1.87
CA TYR A 108 -47.64 -31.30 -2.67
C TYR A 108 -46.17 -31.57 -2.33
N GLY A 109 -45.90 -32.71 -1.69
CA GLY A 109 -44.55 -33.16 -1.39
C GLY A 109 -43.84 -33.74 -2.61
N SER A 110 -42.52 -33.92 -2.52
CA SER A 110 -41.84 -35.17 -2.91
C SER A 110 -40.34 -35.10 -2.62
N SER A 111 -39.86 -36.21 -2.08
CA SER A 111 -38.48 -36.59 -1.76
C SER A 111 -37.58 -36.83 -2.98
N VAL A 112 -36.29 -37.00 -2.67
CA VAL A 112 -35.24 -37.79 -3.35
C VAL A 112 -34.11 -36.95 -3.96
N GLY A 113 -32.90 -37.21 -3.46
CA GLY A 113 -31.67 -36.53 -3.85
C GLY A 113 -31.00 -37.13 -5.07
N SER A 114 -29.81 -36.64 -5.40
CA SER A 114 -28.67 -37.48 -5.82
C SER A 114 -27.44 -36.61 -6.02
N LYS A 115 -26.30 -37.26 -5.81
CA LYS A 115 -24.91 -36.81 -5.91
C LYS A 115 -24.44 -36.87 -7.39
N VAL A 116 -23.18 -36.47 -7.62
CA VAL A 116 -22.36 -36.59 -8.85
C VAL A 116 -22.54 -35.39 -9.79
N GLY A 117 -21.52 -34.66 -10.23
CA GLY A 117 -20.10 -34.92 -10.41
C GLY A 117 -19.76 -34.54 -11.85
N GLY A 118 -18.89 -33.55 -12.06
CA GLY A 118 -18.58 -33.03 -13.39
C GLY A 118 -17.16 -32.49 -13.46
N SER A 119 -16.26 -33.38 -13.85
CA SER A 119 -14.85 -33.12 -14.16
C SER A 119 -14.73 -32.36 -15.48
N ALA A 120 -13.93 -31.29 -15.51
CA ALA A 120 -13.33 -30.76 -16.72
C ALA A 120 -11.85 -30.48 -16.43
N GLY A 121 -11.01 -31.44 -16.84
CA GLY A 121 -9.58 -31.42 -16.67
C GLY A 121 -8.90 -30.41 -17.59
N GLY A 122 -8.06 -29.58 -16.99
CA GLY A 122 -7.03 -28.79 -17.65
C GLY A 122 -6.05 -28.36 -16.57
N ASP A 123 -4.92 -29.06 -16.45
CA ASP A 123 -3.90 -28.79 -15.43
C ASP A 123 -3.22 -27.42 -15.72
N PRO A 124 -3.46 -26.37 -14.91
CA PRO A 124 -2.89 -25.05 -15.15
C PRO A 124 -1.39 -24.99 -14.85
N THR A 125 -0.80 -26.02 -14.23
CA THR A 125 0.57 -25.96 -13.70
C THR A 125 1.65 -26.07 -14.78
N LYS A 126 1.34 -26.63 -15.96
CA LYS A 126 2.34 -26.82 -17.03
C LYS A 126 2.81 -25.54 -17.73
N LYS A 127 2.09 -24.42 -17.63
CA LYS A 127 2.53 -23.14 -18.25
C LYS A 127 3.42 -22.29 -17.32
N THR A 128 3.47 -22.60 -16.03
CA THR A 128 4.25 -21.85 -15.04
C THR A 128 5.56 -22.54 -14.65
N ALA A 129 5.83 -23.75 -15.16
CA ALA A 129 7.10 -24.43 -14.98
C ALA A 129 8.12 -23.92 -16.01
N ILE A 130 9.13 -23.18 -15.53
CA ILE A 130 10.28 -22.77 -16.33
C ILE A 130 11.16 -24.01 -16.55
N ASP A 131 11.66 -24.20 -17.76
CA ASP A 131 12.54 -25.32 -18.11
C ASP A 131 13.83 -25.26 -17.26
N GLU A 132 14.16 -26.36 -16.59
CA GLU A 132 15.36 -26.47 -15.74
C GLU A 132 16.66 -26.34 -16.55
N ASP A 133 16.61 -26.61 -17.86
CA ASP A 133 17.74 -26.41 -18.78
C ASP A 133 17.96 -24.93 -19.15
N PHE A 134 17.00 -24.05 -18.88
CA PHE A 134 17.14 -22.61 -19.07
C PHE A 134 17.93 -21.95 -17.93
N LEU A 135 17.99 -22.57 -16.74
CA LEU A 135 18.71 -22.01 -15.61
C LEU A 135 20.20 -22.41 -15.67
N PRO A 136 21.14 -21.46 -15.69
CA PRO A 136 22.56 -21.79 -15.63
C PRO A 136 22.84 -22.55 -14.33
N ARG A 137 23.64 -23.62 -14.42
CA ARG A 137 24.00 -24.43 -13.26
C ARG A 137 24.64 -23.55 -12.19
N ARG A 138 24.04 -23.54 -11.01
CA ARG A 138 24.54 -22.77 -9.87
C ARG A 138 25.92 -23.31 -9.47
N PRO A 139 26.97 -22.47 -9.37
CA PRO A 139 28.24 -22.89 -8.82
C PRO A 139 28.05 -23.43 -7.40
N GLN A 140 28.50 -24.66 -7.17
CA GLN A 140 28.46 -25.31 -5.86
C GLN A 140 29.69 -24.87 -5.07
N LEU A 141 29.61 -23.72 -4.39
CA LEU A 141 30.68 -23.26 -3.50
C LEU A 141 30.43 -23.78 -2.09
N ASN A 142 31.43 -24.38 -1.47
CA ASN A 142 31.29 -24.79 -0.07
C ASN A 142 31.25 -23.57 0.87
N VAL A 143 30.71 -23.75 2.07
CA VAL A 143 30.53 -22.66 3.04
C VAL A 143 31.86 -22.05 3.45
N GLU A 144 32.93 -22.85 3.55
CA GLU A 144 34.26 -22.42 3.98
C GLU A 144 34.93 -21.52 2.94
N GLU A 145 34.79 -21.87 1.67
CA GLU A 145 35.31 -21.18 0.51
C GLU A 145 34.54 -19.87 0.28
N PHE A 146 33.21 -19.88 0.36
CA PHE A 146 32.41 -18.66 0.32
C PHE A 146 32.81 -17.67 1.42
N ASN A 147 32.94 -18.19 2.64
CA ASN A 147 33.34 -17.37 3.78
C ASN A 147 34.78 -16.86 3.62
N ALA A 148 35.70 -17.64 3.03
CA ALA A 148 37.07 -17.21 2.76
C ALA A 148 37.14 -16.05 1.75
N LEU A 149 36.35 -16.11 0.67
CA LEU A 149 36.25 -15.06 -0.33
C LEU A 149 35.65 -13.76 0.22
N ASN A 150 34.67 -13.86 1.12
CA ASN A 150 33.93 -12.71 1.65
C ASN A 150 34.42 -12.25 3.04
N ARG A 151 35.59 -12.70 3.52
CA ARG A 151 36.11 -12.18 4.79
C ARG A 151 36.40 -10.69 4.62
N PRO A 152 35.77 -9.79 5.40
CA PRO A 152 36.14 -8.40 5.40
C PRO A 152 37.63 -8.32 5.75
N ARG A 153 38.42 -7.70 4.87
CA ARG A 153 39.85 -7.52 5.07
C ARG A 153 40.03 -6.61 6.29
N ARG A 154 40.10 -7.20 7.48
CA ARG A 154 40.46 -6.48 8.71
C ARG A 154 41.81 -5.84 8.42
N ARG A 155 41.84 -4.51 8.43
CA ARG A 155 43.05 -3.69 8.34
C ARG A 155 43.92 -4.10 9.53
N ARG A 156 44.82 -5.07 9.30
CA ARG A 156 45.79 -5.57 10.27
C ARG A 156 46.66 -4.37 10.65
N GLY A 157 46.53 -3.91 11.88
CA GLY A 157 47.50 -2.99 12.47
C GLY A 157 48.89 -3.61 12.32
N SER A 158 49.81 -2.81 11.78
CA SER A 158 51.20 -3.18 11.54
C SER A 158 51.83 -3.68 12.85
N PRO A 159 52.51 -4.84 12.88
CA PRO A 159 53.48 -5.10 13.93
C PRO A 159 54.59 -4.07 13.77
N ALA A 160 54.96 -3.43 14.87
CA ALA A 160 56.10 -2.55 14.93
C ALA A 160 57.38 -3.34 14.64
N GLU A 161 58.02 -3.06 13.50
CA GLU A 161 59.42 -3.35 13.25
C GLU A 161 60.05 -2.10 12.63
N GLY A 162 61.11 -1.59 13.25
CA GLY A 162 61.98 -0.55 12.69
C GLY A 162 62.05 0.75 13.49
N CYS A 163 62.65 0.72 14.68
CA CYS A 163 63.37 1.90 15.18
C CYS A 163 64.79 1.47 15.54
N ASN A 164 65.72 1.88 14.70
CA ASN A 164 67.14 1.57 14.74
C ASN A 164 67.82 2.23 15.97
N GLU A 165 68.93 1.60 16.35
CA GLU A 165 69.89 1.99 17.39
C GLU A 165 70.30 3.47 17.39
N VAL A 166 70.52 4.03 18.58
CA VAL A 166 71.35 5.22 18.80
C VAL A 166 72.37 4.86 19.90
N PRO A 167 73.69 4.96 19.65
CA PRO A 167 74.69 4.67 20.67
C PRO A 167 74.79 5.84 21.65
N LYS A 168 74.81 5.56 22.95
CA LYS A 168 75.21 6.54 23.97
C LYS A 168 76.65 6.27 24.40
N LYS A 169 77.43 7.35 24.37
CA LYS A 169 78.80 7.47 24.89
C LYS A 169 78.84 7.32 26.40
#